data_AF-A0A963W3G0-F1
#
_entry.id   AF-A0A963W3G0-F1
#
_cell.length_a   1.000
_cell.length_b   1.000
_cell.length_c   1.000
_cell.angle_alpha   90.00
_cell.angle_beta   90.00
_cell.angle_gamma   90.00
#
_symmetry.space_group_name_H-M   'P 1'
#
loop_
_entity.id
_entity.type
_entity.pdbx_description
1 polymer ?
#
loop_
_entity_poly.entity_id
_entity_poly.type
_entity_poly.pdbx_seq_one_letter_code
_entity_poly.pdbx_strand_id
1 'polypeptide(L)'
;GGFVLVPAMLYILGMSASVVVGTSLYQILFVTMATTMMHALTTKAVDILLAALLLIGSVTGAQLGARFAQKVSPVRLRLVLAVIVLLIAMRLAVGLGYRPDEIYTVMPL
;
A
#
# COMPACT_ATOMS: atom_id res chain seq x y z
N GLY A 1 -5.15 2.27 -1.63
CA GLY A 1 -6.49 2.85 -1.45
C GLY A 1 -6.62 3.73 -0.21
N GLY A 2 -6.13 3.30 0.95
CA GLY A 2 -6.43 3.96 2.23
C GLY A 2 -5.91 5.40 2.44
N PHE A 3 -4.80 5.80 1.81
CA PHE A 3 -4.24 7.15 2.03
C PHE A 3 -5.19 8.29 1.62
N VAL A 4 -6.03 8.07 0.60
CA VAL A 4 -7.06 9.04 0.17
C VAL A 4 -8.40 8.76 0.86
N LEU A 5 -8.76 7.48 1.01
CA LEU A 5 -10.05 7.07 1.56
C LEU A 5 -10.20 7.38 3.05
N VAL A 6 -9.13 7.21 3.84
CA VAL A 6 -9.15 7.43 5.30
C VAL A 6 -9.37 8.91 5.65
N PRO A 7 -8.66 9.89 5.05
CA PRO A 7 -8.98 11.31 5.23
C PRO A 7 -10.39 11.69 4.76
N ALA A 8 -10.85 11.17 3.61
CA ALA A 8 -12.19 11.44 3.12
C ALA A 8 -13.26 10.98 4.12
N MET A 9 -13.11 9.78 4.68
CA MET A 9 -14.05 9.24 5.66
C MET A 9 -14.01 9.98 7.02
N LEU A 10 -12.83 10.41 7.46
CA LEU A 10 -12.66 11.16 8.70
C LEU A 10 -13.16 12.62 8.59
N TYR A 11 -12.79 13.32 7.52
CA TYR A 11 -13.04 14.76 7.40
C TYR A 11 -14.33 15.10 6.64
N ILE A 12 -14.76 14.27 5.68
CA ILE A 12 -15.96 14.55 4.86
C ILE A 12 -17.19 13.86 5.48
N LEU A 13 -17.07 12.59 5.85
CA LEU A 13 -18.18 11.78 6.38
C LEU A 13 -18.30 11.86 7.92
N GLY A 14 -17.32 12.43 8.62
CA GLY A 14 -17.36 12.63 10.08
C GLY A 14 -17.40 11.34 10.90
N MET A 15 -17.01 10.20 10.32
CA MET A 15 -17.01 8.92 11.03
C MET A 15 -15.87 8.83 12.05
N SER A 16 -16.09 8.10 13.15
CA SER A 16 -15.04 7.85 14.15
C SER A 16 -13.89 7.02 13.57
N ALA A 17 -12.66 7.32 13.99
CA ALA A 17 -11.46 6.72 13.42
C ALA A 17 -11.43 5.18 13.51
N SER A 18 -12.01 4.60 14.56
CA SER A 18 -12.11 3.14 14.72
C SER A 18 -13.00 2.50 13.65
N VAL A 19 -14.12 3.14 13.28
CA VAL A 19 -15.04 2.65 12.26
C VAL A 19 -14.40 2.73 10.87
N VAL A 20 -13.70 3.83 10.57
CA VAL A 20 -13.00 4.03 9.28
C VAL A 20 -11.91 2.98 9.06
N VAL A 21 -11.14 2.65 10.09
CA VAL A 21 -10.10 1.62 10.00
C VAL A 21 -10.73 0.25 9.73
N GLY A 22 -11.81 -0.10 10.43
CA GLY A 22 -12.51 -1.36 10.22
C GLY A 22 -13.11 -1.52 8.82
N THR A 23 -13.84 -0.51 8.34
CA THR A 23 -14.51 -0.55 7.02
C THR A 23 -13.51 -0.61 5.87
N SER A 24 -12.41 0.14 5.95
CA SER A 24 -11.36 0.13 4.93
C SER A 24 -10.59 -1.18 4.88
N LEU A 25 -10.29 -1.80 6.03
CA LEU A 25 -9.64 -3.11 6.08
C LEU A 25 -10.53 -4.20 5.47
N TYR A 26 -11.82 -4.19 5.79
CA TYR A 26 -12.80 -5.10 5.19
C TYR A 26 -12.83 -4.96 3.67
N GLN A 27 -12.96 -3.73 3.16
CA GLN A 27 -12.93 -3.46 1.72
C GLN A 27 -11.63 -3.97 1.07
N ILE A 28 -10.47 -3.65 1.65
CA ILE A 28 -9.16 -4.05 1.11
C ILE A 28 -9.04 -5.57 1.02
N LEU A 29 -9.54 -6.32 2.00
CA LEU A 29 -9.51 -7.78 1.99
C LEU A 29 -10.23 -8.35 0.77
N PHE A 30 -11.45 -7.89 0.48
CA PHE A 30 -12.21 -8.37 -0.69
C PHE A 30 -11.57 -7.96 -2.01
N VAL A 31 -11.10 -6.71 -2.11
CA VAL A 31 -10.45 -6.21 -3.34
C VAL A 31 -9.15 -6.97 -3.61
N THR A 32 -8.33 -7.19 -2.59
CA THR A 32 -7.05 -7.92 -2.73
C THR A 32 -7.28 -9.38 -3.06
N MET A 33 -8.29 -10.03 -2.47
CA MET A 33 -8.65 -11.41 -2.81
C MET A 33 -9.10 -11.53 -4.28
N ALA A 34 -10.00 -10.66 -4.73
CA ALA A 34 -10.50 -10.68 -6.11
C ALA A 34 -9.37 -10.41 -7.13
N THR A 35 -8.53 -9.41 -6.87
CA THR A 35 -7.39 -9.08 -7.73
C THR A 35 -6.34 -10.19 -7.76
N THR A 36 -6.04 -10.82 -6.62
CA THR A 36 -5.12 -11.96 -6.55
C THR A 36 -5.65 -13.15 -7.34
N MET A 37 -6.94 -13.48 -7.19
CA MET A 37 -7.56 -14.58 -7.94
C MET A 37 -7.58 -14.30 -9.45
N MET A 38 -7.95 -13.08 -9.85
CA MET A 38 -7.88 -12.63 -11.24
C MET A 38 -6.47 -12.74 -11.82
N HIS A 39 -5.46 -12.33 -11.04
CA HIS A 39 -4.05 -12.41 -11.47
C HIS A 39 -3.57 -13.87 -11.60
N ALA A 40 -3.93 -14.73 -10.64
CA ALA A 40 -3.61 -16.14 -10.67
C ALA A 40 -4.22 -16.86 -11.89
N LEU A 41 -5.46 -16.53 -12.25
CA LEU A 41 -6.17 -17.14 -13.37
C LEU A 41 -5.71 -16.63 -14.74
N THR A 42 -5.40 -15.33 -14.87
CA THR A 42 -5.01 -14.73 -16.15
C THR A 42 -3.55 -14.95 -16.48
N THR A 43 -2.65 -14.75 -15.51
CA THR A 43 -1.20 -14.73 -15.75
C THR A 43 -0.57 -16.10 -15.49
N LYS A 44 -1.22 -16.99 -14.71
CA LYS A 44 -0.76 -18.34 -14.31
C LYS A 44 0.67 -18.43 -13.73
N ALA A 45 1.36 -17.30 -13.55
CA ALA A 45 2.72 -17.18 -13.02
C ALA A 45 2.70 -16.81 -11.54
N VAL A 46 2.02 -17.62 -10.71
CA VAL A 46 2.04 -17.42 -9.26
C VAL A 46 3.18 -18.23 -8.67
N ASP A 47 4.26 -17.55 -8.29
CA ASP A 47 5.32 -18.16 -7.49
C ASP A 47 4.83 -18.31 -6.03
N ILE A 48 4.50 -19.55 -5.67
CA ILE A 48 3.98 -19.90 -4.35
C ILE A 48 5.05 -19.71 -3.26
N LEU A 49 6.32 -19.92 -3.57
CA LEU A 49 7.40 -19.72 -2.60
C LEU A 49 7.57 -18.23 -2.28
N LEU A 50 7.61 -17.38 -3.32
CA LEU A 50 7.66 -15.94 -3.14
C LEU A 50 6.40 -15.43 -2.40
N ALA A 51 5.23 -15.92 -2.77
CA ALA A 51 3.97 -15.58 -2.09
C ALA A 51 4.02 -15.95 -0.61
N ALA A 52 4.52 -17.13 -0.25
CA ALA A 52 4.66 -17.57 1.13
C ALA A 52 5.65 -16.68 1.92
N LEU A 53 6.81 -16.36 1.33
CA LEU A 53 7.79 -15.46 1.94
C LEU A 53 7.22 -14.06 2.18
N LEU A 54 6.50 -13.52 1.19
CA LEU A 54 5.83 -12.22 1.30
C LEU A 54 4.71 -12.23 2.33
N LEU A 55 3.94 -13.32 2.44
CA LEU A 55 2.89 -13.46 3.46
C LEU A 55 3.49 -13.46 4.86
N ILE A 56 4.54 -14.25 5.11
CA ILE A 56 5.19 -14.30 6.43
C ILE A 56 5.78 -12.93 6.79
N GLY A 57 6.51 -12.31 5.87
CA GLY A 57 7.13 -11.00 6.08
C GLY A 57 6.09 -9.89 6.29
N SER A 58 5.03 -9.85 5.47
CA SER A 58 3.99 -8.81 5.55
C SER A 58 3.14 -8.96 6.82
N VAL A 59 2.73 -10.17 7.19
CA VAL A 59 1.92 -10.41 8.40
C VAL A 59 2.72 -10.07 9.65
N THR A 60 3.99 -10.48 9.70
CA THR A 60 4.85 -10.20 10.86
C THR A 60 5.17 -8.71 10.95
N GLY A 61 5.55 -8.09 9.82
CA GLY A 61 5.83 -6.66 9.74
C GLY A 61 4.61 -5.79 10.07
N ALA A 62 3.42 -6.15 9.57
CA ALA A 62 2.19 -5.41 9.85
C ALA A 62 1.80 -5.48 11.33
N GLN A 63 1.95 -6.65 11.98
CA GLN A 63 1.67 -6.79 13.40
C GLN A 63 2.63 -5.99 14.28
N LEU A 64 3.94 -6.08 14.02
CA LEU A 64 4.93 -5.28 14.74
C LEU A 64 4.74 -3.78 14.48
N GLY A 65 4.50 -3.40 13.23
CA GLY A 65 4.25 -2.03 12.83
C GLY A 65 3.02 -1.43 13.50
N ALA A 66 1.91 -2.18 13.56
CA ALA A 66 0.69 -1.74 14.24
C ALA A 66 0.91 -1.55 15.74
N ARG A 67 1.62 -2.48 16.39
CA ARG A 67 1.98 -2.36 17.82
C ARG A 67 2.88 -1.16 18.09
N PHE A 68 3.83 -0.89 17.21
CA PHE A 68 4.71 0.28 17.33
C PHE A 68 3.93 1.59 17.10
N ALA A 69 3.08 1.63 16.07
CA ALA A 69 2.27 2.79 15.73
C ALA A 69 1.33 3.21 16.87
N GLN A 70 0.79 2.26 17.64
CA GLN A 70 -0.03 2.55 18.82
C GLN A 70 0.74 3.20 19.99
N LYS A 71 2.06 2.99 20.07
CA LYS A 71 2.91 3.57 21.12
C LYS A 71 3.39 4.99 20.80
N VAL A 72 3.32 5.40 19.53
CA VAL A 72 3.78 6.70 19.06
C VAL A 72 2.62 7.69 19.03
N SER A 73 2.87 8.96 19.36
CA SER A 73 1.82 9.97 19.32
C SER A 73 1.26 10.14 17.89
N PRO A 74 -0.07 10.28 17.71
CA PRO A 74 -0.70 10.40 16.39
C PRO A 74 -0.12 11.54 15.54
N VAL A 75 0.29 12.64 16.20
CA VAL A 75 0.90 13.80 15.55
C VAL A 75 2.25 13.45 14.93
N ARG A 76 3.13 12.74 15.66
CA ARG A 76 4.43 12.31 15.14
C ARG A 76 4.29 11.29 14.03
N LEU A 77 3.36 10.34 14.17
CA LEU A 77 3.08 9.33 13.15
C LEU A 77 2.60 9.98 11.83
N ARG A 78 1.71 10.98 11.93
CA ARG A 78 1.25 11.76 10.78
C ARG A 78 2.37 12.56 10.12
N LEU A 79 3.27 13.16 10.91
CA LEU A 79 4.41 13.91 10.39
C LEU A 79 5.39 13.00 9.63
N VAL A 80 5.73 11.84 10.20
CA VAL A 80 6.59 10.85 9.53
C VAL A 80 5.96 10.39 8.20
N LEU A 81 4.66 10.08 8.22
CA LEU A 81 3.94 9.69 7.01
C LEU A 81 3.94 10.80 5.95
N ALA A 82 3.74 12.06 6.34
CA ALA A 82 3.80 13.21 5.43
C ALA A 82 5.18 13.38 4.79
N VAL A 83 6.26 13.22 5.56
CA VAL A 83 7.64 13.30 5.05
C VAL A 83 7.93 12.18 4.05
N ILE A 84 7.52 10.94 4.34
CA ILE A 84 7.70 9.81 3.43
C ILE A 84 6.97 10.06 2.10
N VAL A 85 5.71 10.52 2.16
CA VAL A 85 4.91 10.83 0.96
C VAL A 85 5.56 11.95 0.15
N LEU A 86 6.05 13.01 0.80
CA LEU A 86 6.74 14.11 0.13
C LEU A 86 8.01 13.64 -0.58
N LEU A 87 8.80 12.78 0.05
CA LEU A 87 10.00 12.20 -0.57
C LEU A 87 9.67 11.34 -1.78
N ILE A 88 8.62 10.51 -1.71
CA ILE A 88 8.17 9.70 -2.84
C ILE A 88 7.68 10.59 -3.99
N ALA A 89 6.88 11.61 -3.69
CA ALA A 89 6.41 12.56 -4.68
C ALA A 89 7.57 13.28 -5.38
N MET A 90 8.59 13.71 -4.62
CA MET A 90 9.80 14.31 -5.16
C MET A 90 10.57 13.32 -6.04
N ARG A 91 10.78 12.08 -5.58
CA ARG A 91 11.45 11.03 -6.36
C ARG A 91 10.73 10.79 -7.69
N LEU A 92 9.40 10.70 -7.68
CA LEU A 92 8.60 10.53 -8.89
C LEU A 92 8.74 11.74 -9.82
N ALA A 93 8.64 12.97 -9.29
CA ALA A 93 8.79 14.19 -10.06
C ALA A 93 10.16 14.31 -10.73
N VAL A 94 11.23 13.93 -10.02
CA VAL A 94 12.58 13.87 -10.59
C VAL A 94 12.69 12.74 -11.62
N GLY A 95 12.10 11.56 -11.35
CA GLY A 95 12.04 10.43 -12.28
C GLY A 95 11.28 10.73 -13.58
N LEU A 96 10.37 11.71 -13.57
CA LEU A 96 9.71 12.23 -14.79
C LEU A 96 10.64 13.12 -15.64
N GLY A 97 11.60 13.79 -15.01
CA GLY A 97 12.59 14.64 -15.69
C GLY A 97 13.90 13.94 -16.05
N TYR A 98 14.23 12.84 -15.37
CA TYR A 98 15.41 12.03 -15.65
C TYR A 98 15.11 11.05 -16.79
N ARG A 99 16.03 10.96 -17.77
CA ARG A 99 15.87 10.03 -18.89
C ARG A 99 15.77 8.60 -18.35
N PRO A 100 14.78 7.81 -18.79
CA PRO A 100 14.70 6.39 -18.44
C PRO A 100 15.96 5.67 -18.95
N ASP A 101 16.56 4.83 -18.10
CA ASP A 101 17.76 4.05 -18.44
C ASP A 101 17.49 2.96 -19.51
N GLU A 102 16.22 2.61 -19.77
CA GLU A 102 15.85 1.61 -20.79
C GLU A 102 15.09 2.24 -21.97
N ILE A 103 15.73 2.25 -23.14
CA ILE A 103 15.20 2.78 -24.41
C ILE A 103 14.47 1.68 -25.22
N TYR A 104 14.58 0.39 -24.87
CA TYR A 104 14.04 -0.70 -25.69
C TYR A 104 13.45 -1.86 -24.89
N THR A 105 12.12 -1.95 -24.82
CA THR A 105 11.43 -3.23 -24.60
C THR A 105 11.35 -3.94 -25.95
N VAL A 106 12.40 -4.65 -26.36
CA VAL A 106 12.30 -5.58 -27.49
C VAL A 106 11.55 -6.82 -27.04
N MET A 107 10.25 -6.92 -27.37
CA MET A 107 9.52 -8.18 -27.36
C MET A 107 10.12 -9.10 -28.44
N PRO A 108 10.65 -10.30 -28.11
CA PRO A 108 10.74 -11.36 -29.09
C PRO A 108 9.32 -11.94 -29.27
N LEU A 109 8.86 -12.01 -30.52
CA LEU A 109 7.65 -12.74 -30.91
C LEU A 109 7.73 -14.22 -30.52
#